data_AF-A0A345Z4N0-F1
#
_entry.id   AF-A0A345Z4N0-F1
#
_cell.length_a   1.000
_cell.length_b   1.000
_cell.length_c   1.000
_cell.angle_alpha   90.00
_cell.angle_beta   90.00
_cell.angle_gamma   90.00
#
_symmetry.space_group_name_H-M   'P 1'
#
loop_
_entity.id
_entity.type
_entity.pdbx_description
1 polymer ?
#
loop_
_entity_poly.entity_id
_entity_poly.type
_entity_poly.pdbx_seq_one_letter_code
_entity_poly.pdbx_strand_id
1 'polypeptide(L)'
;MKSFNNKYVYIIVTLSFLTGLFNLIFYIILSNEKVSLSKIPLVEQDYFNGFINKNNRSVANQIFNPVLMIVSFGNLGSSSSKFMTQIVLIPFWIVIIIPVVLIPLIHNKLLNGSIMLFYGIIMMILTINICVQLILFLKPDIYEITLNKHLDWYFGENFLEQKIGAEALSSQTSTAALGLKSLFGIEYKIMAIMTIIFGLGSVIAIFISFIFYRTWMI
;
A
#
# COMPACT_ATOMS: atom_id res chain seq x y z
N MET A 1 -36.27 -21.00 2.46
CA MET A 1 -34.88 -20.47 2.56
C MET A 1 -34.57 -20.23 4.02
N LYS A 2 -33.60 -20.95 4.62
CA LYS A 2 -33.11 -20.62 5.97
C LYS A 2 -32.47 -19.23 5.91
N SER A 3 -32.90 -18.30 6.78
CA SER A 3 -32.31 -16.95 6.76
C SER A 3 -30.86 -17.05 7.18
N PHE A 4 -29.97 -16.46 6.39
CA PHE A 4 -28.56 -16.31 6.73
C PHE A 4 -28.46 -15.64 8.11
N ASN A 5 -27.58 -16.12 8.99
CA ASN A 5 -27.44 -15.48 10.29
C ASN A 5 -26.75 -14.12 10.10
N ASN A 6 -27.54 -13.06 10.12
CA ASN A 6 -27.12 -11.68 9.85
C ASN A 6 -25.91 -11.24 10.69
N LYS A 7 -25.68 -11.84 11.87
CA LYS A 7 -24.52 -11.56 12.73
C LYS A 7 -23.19 -11.74 12.00
N TYR A 8 -23.01 -12.81 11.22
CA TYR A 8 -21.77 -13.04 10.47
C TYR A 8 -21.58 -12.04 9.33
N VAL A 9 -22.68 -11.63 8.68
CA VAL A 9 -22.64 -10.61 7.62
C VAL A 9 -22.17 -9.28 8.19
N TYR A 10 -22.69 -8.87 9.34
CA TYR A 10 -22.24 -7.66 10.02
C TYR A 10 -20.76 -7.71 10.42
N ILE A 11 -20.26 -8.85 10.89
CA ILE A 11 -18.83 -9.01 11.21
C ILE A 11 -17.97 -8.82 9.95
N ILE A 12 -18.33 -9.49 8.85
CA ILE A 12 -17.58 -9.39 7.59
C ILE A 12 -17.59 -7.95 7.06
N VAL A 13 -18.77 -7.31 7.05
CA VAL A 13 -18.94 -5.91 6.61
C VAL A 13 -18.11 -4.96 7.47
N THR A 14 -18.18 -5.10 8.79
CA THR A 14 -17.42 -4.24 9.72
C THR A 14 -15.91 -4.42 9.56
N LEU A 15 -15.40 -5.65 9.54
CA LEU A 15 -13.97 -5.91 9.37
C LEU A 15 -13.46 -5.43 8.00
N SER A 16 -14.24 -5.65 6.95
CA SER A 16 -13.91 -5.16 5.61
C SER A 16 -13.86 -3.64 5.54
N PHE A 17 -14.87 -2.98 6.13
CA PHE A 17 -14.93 -1.52 6.22
C PHE A 17 -13.75 -0.96 7.03
N LEU A 18 -13.44 -1.54 8.19
CA LEU A 18 -12.30 -1.12 9.01
C LEU A 18 -10.97 -1.31 8.27
N THR A 19 -10.79 -2.44 7.58
CA THR A 19 -9.61 -2.68 6.75
C THR A 19 -9.46 -1.60 5.67
N GLY A 20 -10.53 -1.32 4.94
CA GLY A 20 -10.54 -0.28 3.92
C GLY A 20 -10.26 1.11 4.48
N LEU A 21 -10.91 1.47 5.59
CA LEU A 21 -10.77 2.77 6.25
C LEU A 21 -9.35 3.02 6.76
N PHE A 22 -8.78 2.07 7.51
CA PHE A 22 -7.40 2.19 8.01
C PHE A 22 -6.39 2.31 6.86
N ASN A 23 -6.58 1.53 5.81
CA ASN A 23 -5.71 1.61 4.64
C ASN A 23 -5.84 2.95 3.89
N LEU A 24 -7.06 3.48 3.77
CA LEU A 24 -7.29 4.79 3.16
C LEU A 24 -6.64 5.91 3.98
N ILE A 25 -6.80 5.89 5.31
CA ILE A 25 -6.14 6.84 6.21
C ILE A 25 -4.62 6.74 6.02
N PHE A 26 -4.08 5.53 6.02
CA PHE A 26 -2.66 5.28 5.82
C PHE A 26 -2.13 5.84 4.49
N TYR A 27 -2.86 5.59 3.40
CA TYR A 27 -2.55 6.13 2.08
C TYR A 27 -2.57 7.67 2.05
N ILE A 28 -3.59 8.29 2.66
CA ILE A 28 -3.73 9.75 2.70
C ILE A 28 -2.58 10.38 3.48
N ILE A 29 -2.22 9.83 4.64
CA ILE A 29 -1.10 10.33 5.45
C ILE A 29 0.18 10.29 4.61
N LEU A 30 0.52 9.13 4.04
CA LEU A 30 1.73 8.97 3.23
C LEU A 30 1.75 9.82 1.95
N SER A 31 0.58 10.10 1.35
CA SER A 31 0.48 10.96 0.18
C SER A 31 0.74 12.43 0.48
N ASN A 32 0.44 12.85 1.71
CA ASN A 32 0.66 14.22 2.18
C ASN A 32 2.09 14.45 2.68
N GLU A 33 2.77 13.38 3.11
CA GLU A 33 4.19 13.43 3.46
C GLU A 33 5.06 13.72 2.25
N LYS A 34 5.94 14.71 2.39
CA LYS A 34 6.82 15.18 1.31
C LYS A 34 8.15 15.59 1.90
N VAL A 35 9.22 14.97 1.42
CA VAL A 35 10.58 15.30 1.85
C VAL A 35 11.43 15.62 0.62
N SER A 36 12.10 16.76 0.63
CA SER A 36 13.08 17.09 -0.40
C SER A 36 14.28 16.15 -0.28
N LEU A 37 14.81 15.62 -1.39
CA LEU A 37 15.97 14.72 -1.37
C LEU A 37 17.17 15.31 -0.60
N SER A 38 17.42 16.60 -0.79
CA SER A 38 18.47 17.37 -0.09
C SER A 38 18.24 17.59 1.41
N LYS A 39 17.02 17.32 1.91
CA LYS A 39 16.64 17.49 3.31
C LYS A 39 16.48 16.16 4.05
N ILE A 40 16.77 15.04 3.39
CA ILE A 40 16.80 13.74 4.04
C ILE A 40 17.96 13.76 5.07
N PRO A 41 17.73 13.36 6.33
CA PRO A 41 18.81 13.25 7.30
C PRO A 41 19.95 12.38 6.77
N LEU A 42 21.19 12.71 7.13
CA LEU A 42 22.41 11.99 6.70
C LEU A 42 22.77 12.16 5.20
N VAL A 43 21.99 12.90 4.42
CA VAL A 43 22.34 13.22 3.03
C VAL A 43 23.18 14.50 3.00
N GLU A 44 24.36 14.41 2.37
CA GLU A 44 25.27 15.53 2.21
C GLU A 44 25.04 16.25 0.88
N GLN A 45 25.58 17.47 0.74
CA GLN A 45 25.32 18.32 -0.43
C GLN A 45 25.94 17.80 -1.73
N ASP A 46 26.99 17.00 -1.63
CA ASP A 46 27.72 16.39 -2.75
C ASP A 46 27.15 15.02 -3.18
N TYR A 47 26.18 14.48 -2.43
CA TYR A 47 25.51 13.22 -2.78
C TYR A 47 24.81 13.32 -4.14
N PHE A 48 24.70 12.17 -4.80
CA PHE A 48 24.03 12.01 -6.08
C PHE A 48 24.52 13.03 -7.13
N ASN A 49 25.85 13.17 -7.26
CA ASN A 49 26.48 14.12 -8.18
C ASN A 49 26.05 15.58 -7.92
N GLY A 50 26.03 15.99 -6.65
CA GLY A 50 25.59 17.33 -6.23
C GLY A 50 24.16 17.67 -6.66
N PHE A 51 23.30 16.66 -6.79
CA PHE A 51 21.93 16.78 -7.30
C PHE A 51 21.83 17.40 -8.70
N ILE A 52 22.78 17.08 -9.60
CA ILE A 52 22.74 17.49 -11.01
C ILE A 52 22.39 16.28 -11.87
N ASN A 53 21.35 16.39 -12.70
CA ASN A 53 20.90 15.31 -13.59
C ASN A 53 21.62 15.27 -14.95
N LYS A 54 21.28 14.27 -15.79
CA LYS A 54 21.86 14.11 -17.14
C LYS A 54 21.72 15.31 -18.08
N ASN A 55 20.74 16.18 -17.83
CA ASN A 55 20.48 17.40 -18.60
C ASN A 55 21.15 18.63 -17.98
N ASN A 56 22.08 18.43 -17.03
CA ASN A 56 22.77 19.48 -16.28
C ASN A 56 21.82 20.43 -15.52
N ARG A 57 20.67 19.92 -15.07
CA ARG A 57 19.69 20.67 -14.27
C ARG A 57 19.77 20.25 -12.81
N SER A 58 19.63 21.21 -11.92
CA SER A 58 19.52 20.93 -10.49
C SER A 58 18.21 20.21 -10.19
N VAL A 59 18.31 19.11 -9.45
CA VAL A 59 17.21 18.31 -8.91
C VAL A 59 17.22 18.29 -7.38
N ALA A 60 17.95 19.22 -6.74
CA ALA A 60 18.09 19.28 -5.28
C ALA A 60 16.75 19.47 -4.54
N ASN A 61 15.77 20.10 -5.20
CA ASN A 61 14.43 20.36 -4.66
C ASN A 61 13.41 19.29 -5.06
N GLN A 62 13.83 18.18 -5.67
CA GLN A 62 12.89 17.10 -5.99
C GLN A 62 12.36 16.44 -4.73
N ILE A 63 11.06 16.16 -4.76
CA ILE A 63 10.30 15.72 -3.60
C ILE A 63 10.18 14.20 -3.65
N PHE A 64 10.79 13.55 -2.67
CA PHE A 64 10.52 12.17 -2.35
C PHE A 64 9.14 12.07 -1.68
N ASN A 65 8.28 11.24 -2.26
CA ASN A 65 6.94 10.96 -1.73
C ASN A 65 6.91 9.54 -1.15
N PRO A 66 6.77 9.37 0.18
CA PRO A 66 6.71 8.07 0.82
C PRO A 66 5.57 7.16 0.35
N VAL A 67 4.50 7.72 -0.25
CA VAL A 67 3.43 6.91 -0.86
C VAL A 67 4.00 5.90 -1.86
N LEU A 68 5.09 6.26 -2.55
CA LEU A 68 5.77 5.41 -3.51
C LEU A 68 6.23 4.08 -2.90
N MET A 69 6.43 3.98 -1.59
CA MET A 69 6.80 2.71 -0.93
C MET A 69 5.64 1.70 -0.93
N ILE A 70 4.39 2.16 -0.94
CA ILE A 70 3.21 1.29 -1.04
C ILE A 70 2.89 1.01 -2.51
N VAL A 71 3.11 2.00 -3.38
CA VAL A 71 2.79 1.86 -4.80
C VAL A 71 3.86 1.11 -5.60
N SER A 72 5.08 1.06 -5.08
CA SER A 72 6.17 0.24 -5.61
C SER A 72 5.97 -1.17 -5.09
N PHE A 73 5.36 -2.05 -5.89
CA PHE A 73 5.24 -3.48 -5.63
C PHE A 73 6.64 -4.16 -5.60
N GLY A 74 7.48 -3.82 -4.62
CA GLY A 74 8.92 -4.11 -4.65
C GLY A 74 9.57 -3.59 -5.94
N ASN A 75 10.31 -4.46 -6.63
CA ASN A 75 11.02 -4.11 -7.86
C ASN A 75 10.10 -3.88 -9.07
N LEU A 76 8.83 -4.30 -9.03
CA LEU A 76 7.91 -4.26 -10.18
C LEU A 76 7.28 -2.88 -10.46
N GLY A 77 7.42 -1.92 -9.55
CA GLY A 77 6.97 -0.53 -9.73
C GLY A 77 7.79 0.29 -10.73
N SER A 78 7.86 -0.10 -12.01
CA SER A 78 8.51 0.67 -13.09
C SER A 78 7.52 1.44 -13.97
N SER A 79 6.22 1.29 -13.72
CA SER A 79 5.16 1.98 -14.48
C SER A 79 4.91 3.38 -13.94
N SER A 80 4.34 4.26 -14.78
CA SER A 80 3.95 5.63 -14.41
C SER A 80 3.33 5.67 -13.00
N SER A 81 3.90 6.48 -12.10
CA SER A 81 3.45 6.60 -10.71
C SER A 81 1.93 6.78 -10.61
N LYS A 82 1.32 7.53 -11.55
CA LYS A 82 -0.14 7.71 -11.64
C LYS A 82 -0.91 6.42 -11.85
N PHE A 83 -0.42 5.56 -12.74
CA PHE A 83 -1.06 4.27 -13.04
C PHE A 83 -0.95 3.31 -11.86
N MET A 84 0.23 3.24 -11.25
CA MET A 84 0.43 2.40 -10.06
C MET A 84 -0.46 2.88 -8.91
N THR A 85 -0.61 4.20 -8.73
CA THR A 85 -1.54 4.77 -7.76
C THR A 85 -2.98 4.34 -8.00
N GLN A 86 -3.43 4.27 -9.26
CA GLN A 86 -4.78 3.80 -9.59
C GLN A 86 -4.96 2.31 -9.28
N ILE A 87 -3.97 1.47 -9.61
CA ILE A 87 -3.99 0.03 -9.30
C ILE A 87 -4.13 -0.19 -7.79
N VAL A 88 -3.48 0.64 -6.99
CA VAL A 88 -3.53 0.59 -5.52
C VAL A 88 -4.89 1.11 -5.01
N LEU A 89 -5.35 2.28 -5.49
CA LEU A 89 -6.56 2.92 -4.98
C LEU A 89 -7.88 2.24 -5.36
N ILE A 90 -7.99 1.66 -6.57
CA ILE A 90 -9.27 1.07 -7.03
C ILE A 90 -9.74 -0.07 -6.11
N PRO A 91 -8.92 -1.09 -5.80
CA PRO A 91 -9.25 -2.10 -4.80
C PRO A 91 -9.69 -1.50 -3.46
N PHE A 92 -9.06 -0.39 -3.03
CA PHE A 92 -9.33 0.21 -1.72
C PHE A 92 -10.72 0.83 -1.67
N TRP A 93 -11.11 1.56 -2.71
CA TRP A 93 -12.44 2.14 -2.83
C TRP A 93 -13.52 1.06 -2.86
N ILE A 94 -13.28 -0.04 -3.56
CA ILE A 94 -14.22 -1.15 -3.63
C ILE A 94 -14.44 -1.76 -2.23
N VAL A 95 -13.37 -1.98 -1.47
CA VAL A 95 -13.42 -2.54 -0.11
C VAL A 95 -14.13 -1.62 0.89
N ILE A 96 -14.21 -0.32 0.63
CA ILE A 96 -14.97 0.63 1.46
C ILE A 96 -16.43 0.77 1.02
N ILE A 97 -16.66 0.97 -0.29
CA ILE A 97 -17.98 1.33 -0.82
C ILE A 97 -18.94 0.14 -0.76
N ILE A 98 -18.50 -1.06 -1.13
CA ILE A 98 -19.38 -2.23 -1.19
C ILE A 98 -19.99 -2.54 0.18
N PRO A 99 -19.22 -2.61 1.29
CA PRO A 99 -19.79 -2.80 2.62
C PRO A 99 -20.87 -1.77 2.98
N VAL A 100 -20.66 -0.49 2.66
CA VAL A 100 -21.62 0.60 2.94
C VAL A 100 -22.93 0.39 2.18
N VAL A 101 -22.85 0.01 0.90
CA VAL A 101 -24.03 -0.28 0.07
C VAL A 101 -24.79 -1.51 0.56
N LEU A 102 -24.10 -2.49 1.16
CA LEU A 102 -24.72 -3.71 1.69
C LEU A 102 -25.50 -3.48 2.99
N ILE A 103 -25.16 -2.47 3.81
CA ILE A 103 -25.85 -2.20 5.09
C ILE A 103 -27.39 -2.14 4.97
N PRO A 104 -27.98 -1.32 4.08
CA PRO A 104 -29.44 -1.28 3.93
C PRO A 104 -30.04 -2.60 3.41
N LEU A 105 -29.31 -3.34 2.57
CA LEU A 105 -29.75 -4.65 2.08
C LEU A 105 -29.77 -5.72 3.18
N ILE A 106 -28.81 -5.67 4.11
CA ILE A 106 -28.77 -6.52 5.30
C ILE A 106 -29.96 -6.19 6.22
N HIS A 107 -30.20 -4.91 6.49
CA HIS A 107 -31.27 -4.46 7.36
C HIS A 107 -32.65 -4.88 6.84
N ASN A 108 -32.88 -4.75 5.53
CA ASN A 108 -34.13 -5.12 4.88
C ASN A 108 -34.25 -6.62 4.57
N LYS A 109 -33.28 -7.45 4.98
CA LYS A 109 -33.24 -8.91 4.73
C LYS A 109 -33.37 -9.30 3.25
N LEU A 110 -32.86 -8.45 2.34
CA LEU A 110 -32.92 -8.65 0.89
C LEU A 110 -31.72 -9.43 0.32
N LEU A 111 -30.75 -9.79 1.18
CA LEU A 111 -29.58 -10.54 0.75
C LEU A 111 -29.88 -12.04 0.61
N ASN A 112 -29.64 -12.56 -0.59
CA ASN A 112 -29.58 -13.99 -0.84
C ASN A 112 -28.13 -14.51 -0.68
N GLY A 113 -27.99 -15.83 -0.52
CA GLY A 113 -26.68 -16.44 -0.30
C GLY A 113 -25.72 -16.35 -1.49
N SER A 114 -26.24 -16.30 -2.72
CA SER A 114 -25.42 -16.14 -3.93
C SER A 114 -24.74 -14.77 -3.98
N ILE A 115 -25.46 -13.69 -3.63
CA ILE A 115 -24.91 -12.33 -3.51
C ILE A 115 -23.82 -12.30 -2.44
N MET A 116 -24.07 -12.93 -1.28
CA MET A 116 -23.08 -12.98 -0.20
C MET A 116 -21.83 -13.79 -0.56
N LEU A 117 -21.99 -14.88 -1.33
CA LEU A 117 -20.88 -15.68 -1.84
C LEU A 117 -20.03 -14.88 -2.83
N PHE A 118 -20.67 -14.22 -3.80
CA PHE A 118 -19.98 -13.37 -4.76
C PHE A 118 -19.24 -12.22 -4.08
N TYR A 119 -19.90 -11.54 -3.14
CA TYR A 119 -19.28 -10.51 -2.30
C TYR A 119 -18.06 -11.04 -1.54
N GLY A 120 -18.21 -12.17 -0.84
CA GLY A 120 -17.11 -12.75 -0.06
C GLY A 120 -15.90 -13.11 -0.91
N ILE A 121 -16.10 -13.66 -2.11
CA ILE A 121 -15.00 -13.97 -3.04
C ILE A 121 -14.28 -12.70 -3.49
N ILE A 122 -15.03 -11.67 -3.94
CA ILE A 122 -14.44 -10.40 -4.39
C ILE A 122 -13.65 -9.76 -3.24
N MET A 123 -14.25 -9.65 -2.06
CA MET A 123 -13.61 -9.03 -0.91
C MET A 123 -12.36 -9.79 -0.49
N MET A 124 -12.39 -11.12 -0.50
CA MET A 124 -11.23 -11.93 -0.19
C MET A 124 -10.07 -11.64 -1.15
N ILE A 125 -10.32 -11.60 -2.47
CA ILE A 125 -9.29 -11.30 -3.48
C ILE A 125 -8.69 -9.91 -3.24
N LEU A 126 -9.54 -8.89 -3.07
CA LEU A 126 -9.10 -7.51 -2.88
C LEU A 126 -8.35 -7.33 -1.56
N THR A 127 -8.85 -7.90 -0.46
CA THR A 127 -8.18 -7.82 0.84
C THR A 127 -6.85 -8.55 0.85
N ILE A 128 -6.75 -9.73 0.25
CA ILE A 128 -5.45 -10.43 0.10
C ILE A 128 -4.47 -9.56 -0.69
N ASN A 129 -4.92 -8.93 -1.78
CA ASN A 129 -4.08 -8.02 -2.55
C ASN A 129 -3.55 -6.85 -1.71
N ILE A 130 -4.42 -6.21 -0.91
CA ILE A 130 -4.04 -5.16 0.05
C ILE A 130 -3.00 -5.68 1.05
N CYS A 131 -3.24 -6.84 1.66
CA CYS A 131 -2.32 -7.41 2.63
C CYS A 131 -0.94 -7.69 2.02
N VAL A 132 -0.88 -8.26 0.80
CA VAL A 132 0.38 -8.52 0.09
C VAL A 132 1.13 -7.21 -0.18
N GLN A 133 0.44 -6.16 -0.63
CA GLN A 133 1.06 -4.84 -0.83
C GLN A 133 1.67 -4.30 0.46
N LEU A 134 0.94 -4.38 1.58
CA LEU A 134 1.42 -3.89 2.88
C LEU A 134 2.56 -4.75 3.42
N ILE A 135 2.59 -6.05 3.16
CA ILE A 135 3.72 -6.91 3.51
C ILE A 135 4.99 -6.49 2.73
N LEU A 136 4.86 -6.13 1.46
CA LEU A 136 5.98 -5.60 0.68
C LEU A 136 6.46 -4.26 1.26
N PHE A 137 5.52 -3.39 1.66
CA PHE A 137 5.84 -2.14 2.36
C PHE A 137 6.59 -2.36 3.68
N LEU A 138 6.31 -3.45 4.41
CA LEU A 138 6.98 -3.75 5.68
C LEU A 138 8.41 -4.28 5.53
N LYS A 139 8.87 -4.58 4.31
CA LYS A 139 10.22 -5.07 4.07
C LYS A 139 11.28 -4.04 4.50
N PRO A 140 12.41 -4.49 5.07
CA PRO A 140 13.44 -3.58 5.58
C PRO A 140 14.11 -2.75 4.49
N ASP A 141 14.20 -3.27 3.27
CA ASP A 141 14.85 -2.70 2.09
C ASP A 141 13.91 -1.79 1.26
N ILE A 142 12.65 -1.61 1.66
CA ILE A 142 11.68 -0.84 0.86
C ILE A 142 12.13 0.61 0.62
N TYR A 143 12.81 1.20 1.59
CA TYR A 143 13.32 2.57 1.51
C TYR A 143 14.40 2.69 0.42
N GLU A 144 15.33 1.74 0.37
CA GLU A 144 16.40 1.69 -0.65
C GLU A 144 15.81 1.43 -2.03
N ILE A 145 14.91 0.44 -2.15
CA ILE A 145 14.24 0.11 -3.42
C ILE A 145 13.48 1.32 -3.97
N THR A 146 12.72 2.00 -3.11
CA THR A 146 11.91 3.16 -3.52
C THR A 146 12.79 4.35 -3.85
N LEU A 147 13.86 4.58 -3.10
CA LEU A 147 14.80 5.66 -3.35
C LEU A 147 15.55 5.46 -4.68
N ASN A 148 16.06 4.26 -4.96
CA ASN A 148 16.73 3.95 -6.23
C ASN A 148 15.85 4.27 -7.43
N LYS A 149 14.59 3.81 -7.40
CA LYS A 149 13.61 4.12 -8.45
C LYS A 149 13.34 5.61 -8.61
N HIS A 150 13.28 6.32 -7.48
CA HIS A 150 13.08 7.75 -7.48
C HIS A 150 14.29 8.47 -8.10
N LEU A 151 15.51 8.05 -7.76
CA LEU A 151 16.73 8.59 -8.33
C LEU A 151 16.80 8.32 -9.84
N ASP A 152 16.55 7.10 -10.30
CA ASP A 152 16.53 6.74 -11.72
C ASP A 152 15.56 7.62 -12.52
N TRP A 153 14.38 7.89 -11.95
CA TRP A 153 13.37 8.75 -12.59
C TRP A 153 13.85 10.19 -12.79
N TYR A 154 14.49 10.80 -11.78
CA TYR A 154 14.85 12.23 -11.81
C TYR A 154 16.23 12.51 -12.42
N PHE A 155 17.18 11.60 -12.22
CA PHE A 155 18.54 11.73 -12.73
C PHE A 155 18.70 11.11 -14.12
N GLY A 156 17.90 10.09 -14.41
CA GLY A 156 17.98 9.22 -15.58
C GLY A 156 18.63 7.89 -15.25
N GLU A 157 18.08 6.81 -15.82
CA GLU A 157 18.59 5.45 -15.64
C GLU A 157 20.10 5.37 -15.87
N ASN A 158 20.81 4.73 -14.93
CA ASN A 158 22.26 4.50 -14.93
C ASN A 158 23.14 5.78 -14.95
N PHE A 159 22.57 6.99 -14.94
CA PHE A 159 23.34 8.22 -15.01
C PHE A 159 24.23 8.40 -13.78
N LEU A 160 23.67 8.17 -12.59
CA LEU A 160 24.42 8.28 -11.34
C LEU A 160 25.51 7.21 -11.26
N GLU A 161 25.20 5.97 -11.63
CA GLU A 161 26.17 4.88 -11.66
C GLU A 161 27.37 5.22 -12.56
N GLN A 162 27.12 5.81 -13.73
CA GLN A 162 28.18 6.24 -14.65
C GLN A 162 29.02 7.43 -14.12
N LYS A 163 28.43 8.30 -13.30
CA LYS A 163 29.08 9.54 -12.84
C LYS A 163 29.85 9.39 -11.54
N ILE A 164 29.29 8.68 -10.58
CA ILE A 164 29.86 8.52 -9.24
C ILE A 164 30.32 7.08 -8.95
N GLY A 165 29.97 6.12 -9.82
CA GLY A 165 30.29 4.70 -9.64
C GLY A 165 29.22 3.94 -8.84
N ALA A 166 29.10 2.65 -9.11
CA ALA A 166 28.08 1.78 -8.48
C ALA A 166 28.25 1.67 -6.96
N GLU A 167 29.48 1.55 -6.46
CA GLU A 167 29.75 1.42 -5.02
C GLU A 167 29.38 2.70 -4.26
N ALA A 168 29.77 3.87 -4.78
CA ALA A 168 29.42 5.15 -4.17
C ALA A 168 27.91 5.40 -4.20
N LEU A 169 27.25 5.10 -5.33
CA LEU A 169 25.80 5.20 -5.45
C LEU A 169 25.09 4.29 -4.44
N SER A 170 25.52 3.04 -4.31
CA SER A 170 24.95 2.10 -3.34
C SER A 170 25.13 2.60 -1.91
N SER A 171 26.32 3.10 -1.56
CA SER A 171 26.60 3.66 -0.23
C SER A 171 25.73 4.89 0.06
N GLN A 172 25.66 5.85 -0.86
CA GLN A 172 24.86 7.07 -0.70
C GLN A 172 23.36 6.76 -0.59
N THR A 173 22.87 5.81 -1.38
CA THR A 173 21.48 5.35 -1.33
C THR A 173 21.16 4.70 0.02
N SER A 174 22.04 3.84 0.54
CA SER A 174 21.80 3.19 1.84
C SER A 174 21.79 4.20 2.98
N THR A 175 22.72 5.17 2.98
CA THR A 175 22.74 6.27 3.96
C THR A 175 21.46 7.11 3.90
N ALA A 176 21.03 7.49 2.69
CA ALA A 176 19.80 8.23 2.49
C ALA A 176 18.56 7.42 2.91
N ALA A 177 18.54 6.11 2.66
CA ALA A 177 17.46 5.22 3.10
C ALA A 177 17.38 5.10 4.63
N LEU A 178 18.51 5.09 5.34
CA LEU A 178 18.54 5.18 6.80
C LEU A 178 17.96 6.51 7.29
N GLY A 179 18.29 7.61 6.61
CA GLY A 179 17.69 8.92 6.85
C GLY A 179 16.16 8.91 6.70
N LEU A 180 15.65 8.35 5.60
CA LEU A 180 14.20 8.19 5.39
C LEU A 180 13.54 7.29 6.44
N LYS A 181 14.19 6.19 6.82
CA LYS A 181 13.71 5.28 7.87
C LYS A 181 13.60 5.99 9.22
N SER A 182 14.48 6.95 9.52
CA SER A 182 14.39 7.75 10.75
C SER A 182 13.17 8.68 10.77
N LEU A 183 12.73 9.16 9.60
CA LEU A 183 11.55 10.02 9.46
C LEU A 183 10.23 9.23 9.47
N PHE A 184 10.21 8.05 8.86
CA PHE A 184 8.97 7.31 8.57
C PHE A 184 8.92 5.92 9.22
N GLY A 185 9.68 5.71 10.30
CA GLY A 185 10.03 4.36 10.77
C GLY A 185 8.90 3.55 11.38
N ILE A 186 8.41 3.95 12.57
CA ILE A 186 7.62 3.05 13.42
C ILE A 186 6.10 3.22 13.27
N GLU A 187 5.63 4.46 13.19
CA GLU A 187 4.20 4.77 13.17
C GLU A 187 3.51 4.20 11.92
N TYR A 188 4.13 4.35 10.76
CA TYR A 188 3.64 3.82 9.48
C TYR A 188 3.61 2.29 9.46
N LYS A 189 4.60 1.64 10.08
CA LYS A 189 4.62 0.18 10.19
C LYS A 189 3.49 -0.34 11.07
N ILE A 190 3.20 0.35 12.18
CA ILE A 190 2.08 -0.01 13.06
C ILE A 190 0.75 0.09 12.29
N MET A 191 0.52 1.17 11.54
CA MET A 191 -0.69 1.31 10.72
C MET A 191 -0.81 0.21 9.65
N ALA A 192 0.27 -0.12 8.95
CA ALA A 192 0.30 -1.21 7.98
C ALA A 192 -0.01 -2.58 8.63
N ILE A 193 0.59 -2.86 9.80
CA ILE A 193 0.35 -4.10 10.56
C ILE A 193 -1.12 -4.19 11.01
N MET A 194 -1.68 -3.10 11.56
CA MET A 194 -3.09 -3.06 11.98
C MET A 194 -4.03 -3.32 10.82
N THR A 195 -3.74 -2.72 9.66
CA THR A 195 -4.51 -2.94 8.42
C THR A 195 -4.44 -4.40 7.96
N ILE A 196 -3.25 -5.02 8.02
CA ILE A 196 -3.08 -6.45 7.71
C ILE A 196 -3.88 -7.32 8.68
N ILE A 197 -3.86 -7.04 9.98
CA ILE A 197 -4.61 -7.80 10.99
C ILE A 197 -6.12 -7.75 10.71
N PHE A 198 -6.68 -6.57 10.46
CA PHE A 198 -8.09 -6.44 10.10
C PHE A 198 -8.42 -7.15 8.79
N GLY A 199 -7.54 -7.05 7.80
CA GLY A 199 -7.72 -7.69 6.50
C GLY A 199 -7.71 -9.22 6.60
N LEU A 200 -6.75 -9.79 7.31
CA LEU A 200 -6.73 -11.25 7.56
C LEU A 200 -7.94 -11.69 8.39
N GLY A 201 -8.36 -10.88 9.36
CA GLY A 201 -9.59 -11.11 10.13
C GLY A 201 -10.83 -11.16 9.24
N SER A 202 -10.95 -10.26 8.26
CA SER A 202 -12.09 -10.26 7.32
C SER A 202 -12.08 -11.50 6.43
N VAL A 203 -10.91 -11.91 5.91
CA VAL A 203 -10.74 -13.12 5.10
C VAL A 203 -11.13 -14.38 5.89
N ILE A 204 -10.67 -14.49 7.15
CA ILE A 204 -11.03 -15.60 8.04
C ILE A 204 -12.54 -15.60 8.30
N ALA A 205 -13.15 -14.45 8.57
CA ALA A 205 -14.59 -14.34 8.80
C ALA A 205 -15.41 -14.77 7.56
N ILE A 206 -14.97 -14.39 6.36
CA ILE A 206 -15.57 -14.83 5.09
C ILE A 206 -15.44 -16.35 4.95
N PHE A 207 -14.26 -16.90 5.18
CA PHE A 207 -14.01 -18.34 5.05
C PHE A 207 -14.84 -19.17 6.03
N ILE A 208 -14.89 -18.75 7.29
CA ILE A 208 -15.75 -19.35 8.32
C ILE A 208 -17.22 -19.28 7.88
N SER A 209 -17.67 -18.15 7.36
CA SER A 209 -19.05 -18.00 6.87
C SER A 209 -19.37 -18.96 5.73
N PHE A 210 -18.41 -19.28 4.86
CA PHE A 210 -18.59 -20.25 3.77
C PHE A 210 -18.67 -21.70 4.28
N ILE A 211 -17.84 -22.07 5.26
CA ILE A 211 -17.93 -23.40 5.89
C ILE A 211 -19.30 -23.60 6.51
N PHE A 212 -19.77 -22.61 7.27
CA PHE A 212 -21.10 -22.65 7.87
C PHE A 212 -22.21 -22.53 6.81
N TYR A 213 -22.05 -21.76 5.74
CA TYR A 213 -23.05 -21.70 4.66
C TYR A 213 -23.24 -23.04 3.94
N ARG A 214 -22.15 -23.78 3.69
CA ARG A 214 -22.20 -25.12 3.08
C ARG A 214 -22.92 -26.15 3.96
N THR A 215 -22.86 -26.01 5.29
CA THR A 215 -23.61 -26.85 6.24
C THR A 215 -25.10 -26.52 6.30
N TRP A 216 -25.57 -25.43 5.66
CA TRP A 216 -26.97 -24.97 5.71
C TRP A 216 -27.75 -25.24 4.41
N MET A 217 -27.06 -25.61 3.32
CA MET A 217 -27.67 -26.08 2.07
C MET A 217 -27.82 -27.62 2.01
N ILE A 218 -27.19 -28.34 2.93
CA ILE A 218 -27.44 -29.77 3.20
C ILE A 218 -28.56 -29.86 4.24
#